data_AF-A0A1V3XUZ0-F1
#
_entry.id   AF-A0A1V3XUZ0-F1
#
_cell.length_a   1.000
_cell.length_b   1.000
_cell.length_c   1.000
_cell.angle_alpha   90.00
_cell.angle_beta   90.00
_cell.angle_gamma   90.00
#
_symmetry.space_group_name_H-M   'P 1'
#
loop_
_entity.id
_entity.type
_entity.pdbx_description
1 polymer ?
#
loop_
_entity_poly.entity_id
_entity_poly.type
_entity_poly.pdbx_seq_one_letter_code
_entity_poly.pdbx_strand_id
1 'polypeptide(L)'
;MTQFTLGQKTVVLGYSQGAVVVGEEMRHLATLPTDQRPALSDLSFVLIGDPANPNGGILSRFPGVHLPIADFTFFPATPSNVYPTTVYSLEYGGISNFPQYPINILADVNAVAGALILHSQFPALTPEWVAAGVVQPVTPGSLTTYIMIPVQDLPMLAPVRAIPFVGEPLADLIQPNLKVLVNWGYGNLEHGYSQGPADVPTPAGLFPDISVFDVVAALQRGTVQGVNDALADVGLPPLSSWLPRLP
;
A
#
# COMPACT_ATOMS: atom_id res chain seq x y z
N MET A 1 15.94 27.50 5.67
CA MET A 1 17.31 27.83 5.20
C MET A 1 18.31 28.06 6.33
N THR A 2 17.93 28.64 7.48
CA THR A 2 18.84 28.92 8.62
C THR A 2 19.42 27.69 9.34
N GLN A 3 18.81 26.51 9.23
CA GLN A 3 19.34 25.27 9.83
C GLN A 3 20.55 24.72 9.07
N PHE A 4 20.59 24.84 7.74
CA PHE A 4 21.67 24.30 6.91
C PHE A 4 22.97 25.11 7.01
N THR A 5 22.86 26.43 7.22
CA THR A 5 24.01 27.30 7.49
C THR A 5 24.75 26.97 8.79
N LEU A 6 24.18 26.12 9.65
CA LEU A 6 24.79 25.64 10.89
C LEU A 6 25.35 24.20 10.77
N GLY A 7 25.35 23.59 9.58
CA GLY A 7 25.79 22.22 9.37
C GLY A 7 24.86 21.15 9.99
N GLN A 8 23.59 21.51 10.25
CA GLN A 8 22.60 20.59 10.80
C GLN A 8 22.02 19.70 9.70
N LYS A 9 21.88 18.41 10.00
CA LYS A 9 21.13 17.47 9.16
C LYS A 9 19.65 17.57 9.50
N THR A 10 18.82 17.81 8.51
CA THR A 10 17.37 17.96 8.64
C THR A 10 16.65 16.77 8.00
N VAL A 11 15.70 16.21 8.74
CA VAL A 11 14.74 15.23 8.21
C VAL A 11 13.36 15.90 8.22
N VAL A 12 12.70 15.95 7.07
CA VAL A 12 11.35 16.51 6.95
C VAL A 12 10.35 15.36 6.80
N LEU A 13 9.34 15.32 7.67
CA LEU A 13 8.28 14.32 7.64
C LEU A 13 7.02 14.89 6.97
N GLY A 14 6.50 14.16 5.99
CA GLY A 14 5.19 14.41 5.38
C GLY A 14 4.25 13.24 5.61
N TYR A 15 3.08 13.50 6.20
CA TYR A 15 2.06 12.47 6.44
C TYR A 15 0.77 12.84 5.70
N SER A 16 0.19 11.88 4.95
CA SER A 16 -1.03 12.10 4.18
C SER A 16 -0.88 13.30 3.23
N GLN A 17 -1.76 14.30 3.28
CA GLN A 17 -1.63 15.55 2.51
C GLN A 17 -0.27 16.26 2.74
N GLY A 18 0.34 16.12 3.91
CA GLY A 18 1.68 16.67 4.17
C GLY A 18 2.76 16.03 3.29
N ALA A 19 2.60 14.78 2.87
CA ALA A 19 3.51 14.16 1.90
C ALA A 19 3.41 14.82 0.51
N VAL A 20 2.21 15.22 0.11
CA VAL A 20 2.00 15.97 -1.15
C VAL A 20 2.70 17.33 -1.08
N VAL A 21 2.59 18.05 0.04
CA VAL A 21 3.30 19.31 0.27
C VAL A 21 4.82 19.13 0.18
N VAL A 22 5.34 18.05 0.76
CA VAL A 22 6.77 17.72 0.63
C VAL A 22 7.15 17.40 -0.82
N GLY A 23 6.31 16.70 -1.58
CA GLY A 23 6.51 16.47 -3.00
C GLY A 23 6.62 17.78 -3.80
N GLU A 24 5.77 18.76 -3.52
CA GLU A 24 5.87 20.10 -4.12
C GLU A 24 7.13 20.85 -3.69
N GLU A 25 7.54 20.74 -2.43
CA GLU A 25 8.81 21.32 -1.95
C GLU A 25 10.00 20.69 -2.69
N MET A 26 10.02 19.37 -2.89
CA MET A 26 11.05 18.72 -3.70
C MET A 26 11.08 19.27 -5.14
N ARG A 27 9.90 19.47 -5.76
CA ARG A 27 9.84 20.09 -7.09
C ARG A 27 10.37 21.51 -7.07
N HIS A 28 10.02 22.30 -6.07
CA HIS A 28 10.54 23.66 -5.91
C HIS A 28 12.07 23.64 -5.78
N LEU A 29 12.63 22.83 -4.88
CA LEU A 29 14.08 22.69 -4.70
C LEU A 29 14.78 22.26 -6.01
N ALA A 30 14.14 21.40 -6.80
CA ALA A 30 14.66 20.99 -8.11
C ALA A 30 14.72 22.13 -9.14
N THR A 31 14.02 23.25 -8.93
CA THR A 31 14.09 24.46 -9.79
C THR A 31 15.20 25.43 -9.39
N LEU A 32 15.72 25.35 -8.15
CA LEU A 32 16.73 26.28 -7.66
C LEU A 32 18.11 26.03 -8.30
N PRO A 33 18.98 27.03 -8.42
CA PRO A 33 20.39 26.82 -8.75
C PRO A 33 21.08 25.85 -7.76
N THR A 34 21.99 25.00 -8.24
CA THR A 34 22.62 23.94 -7.42
C THR A 34 23.32 24.47 -6.16
N ASP A 35 23.91 25.67 -6.25
CA ASP A 35 24.58 26.37 -5.14
C ASP A 35 23.61 26.95 -4.11
N GLN A 36 22.32 27.01 -4.42
CA GLN A 36 21.24 27.48 -3.53
C GLN A 36 20.45 26.33 -2.91
N ARG A 37 20.72 25.09 -3.32
CA ARG A 37 20.05 23.89 -2.79
C ARG A 37 20.76 23.41 -1.52
N PRO A 38 20.03 22.93 -0.51
CA PRO A 38 20.61 22.11 0.55
C PRO A 38 21.39 20.93 -0.05
N ALA A 39 22.55 20.60 0.51
CA ALA A 39 23.30 19.44 0.08
C ALA A 39 22.50 18.15 0.34
N LEU A 40 22.68 17.13 -0.49
CA LEU A 40 21.99 15.84 -0.34
C LEU A 40 22.31 15.14 1.00
N SER A 41 23.44 15.48 1.63
CA SER A 41 23.83 14.97 2.96
C SER A 41 23.12 15.65 4.12
N ASP A 42 22.51 16.81 3.87
CA ASP A 42 22.02 17.72 4.91
C ASP A 42 20.49 17.74 4.95
N LEU A 43 19.81 17.26 3.90
CA LEU A 43 18.36 17.19 3.82
C LEU A 43 17.90 15.82 3.33
N SER A 44 16.95 15.23 4.05
CA SER A 44 16.24 14.01 3.66
C SER A 44 14.77 14.09 4.04
N PHE A 45 13.97 13.21 3.45
CA PHE A 45 12.52 13.21 3.62
C PHE A 45 11.99 11.85 4.07
N VAL A 46 10.93 11.86 4.87
CA VAL A 46 10.15 10.68 5.22
C VAL A 46 8.69 10.95 4.90
N LEU A 47 8.11 10.14 4.01
CA LEU A 47 6.72 10.27 3.59
C LEU A 47 5.93 9.08 4.11
N ILE A 48 4.75 9.35 4.65
CA ILE A 48 3.87 8.34 5.25
C ILE A 48 2.51 8.47 4.61
N GLY A 49 2.00 7.38 4.03
CA GLY A 49 0.68 7.39 3.40
C GLY A 49 0.57 8.42 2.29
N ASP A 50 1.62 8.54 1.45
CA ASP A 50 1.70 9.52 0.38
C ASP A 50 0.60 9.32 -0.69
N PRO A 51 -0.38 10.23 -0.84
CA PRO A 51 -1.41 10.14 -1.86
C PRO A 51 -0.86 10.25 -3.29
N ALA A 52 0.32 10.86 -3.46
CA ALA A 52 1.01 11.01 -4.74
C ALA A 52 2.14 9.99 -4.92
N ASN A 53 2.16 8.90 -4.14
CA ASN A 53 3.07 7.78 -4.32
C ASN A 53 3.03 7.30 -5.79
N PRO A 54 4.15 7.20 -6.55
CA PRO A 54 4.10 7.00 -8.00
C PRO A 54 3.38 5.71 -8.42
N ASN A 55 3.66 4.60 -7.75
CA ASN A 55 2.91 3.37 -7.92
C ASN A 55 2.05 3.09 -6.67
N GLY A 56 0.75 3.34 -6.80
CA GLY A 56 -0.24 3.07 -5.74
C GLY A 56 -0.91 4.32 -5.16
N GLY A 57 -0.31 5.50 -5.24
CA GLY A 57 -0.97 6.72 -4.74
C GLY A 57 -2.27 7.01 -5.49
N ILE A 58 -3.35 7.31 -4.77
CA ILE A 58 -4.66 7.61 -5.37
C ILE A 58 -4.58 8.78 -6.37
N LEU A 59 -3.73 9.78 -6.10
CA LEU A 59 -3.51 10.91 -7.00
C LEU A 59 -2.78 10.49 -8.27
N SER A 60 -1.81 9.57 -8.13
CA SER A 60 -1.05 9.00 -9.25
C SER A 60 -1.87 8.01 -10.09
N ARG A 61 -2.88 7.35 -9.51
CA ARG A 61 -3.79 6.44 -10.23
C ARG A 61 -4.72 7.20 -11.17
N PHE A 62 -5.17 8.39 -10.77
CA PHE A 62 -6.16 9.17 -11.52
C PHE A 62 -5.64 10.58 -11.85
N PRO A 63 -4.54 10.70 -12.62
CA PRO A 63 -3.93 12.00 -12.88
C PRO A 63 -4.90 12.93 -13.60
N GLY A 64 -4.95 14.20 -13.17
CA GLY A 64 -5.79 15.22 -13.79
C GLY A 64 -7.27 15.20 -13.39
N VAL A 65 -7.71 14.28 -12.53
CA VAL A 65 -9.05 14.39 -11.92
C VAL A 65 -9.14 15.65 -11.07
N HIS A 66 -10.14 16.47 -11.35
CA HIS A 66 -10.44 17.68 -10.58
C HIS A 66 -11.67 17.44 -9.69
N LEU A 67 -11.55 17.79 -8.41
CA LEU A 67 -12.62 17.73 -7.42
C LEU A 67 -13.19 19.15 -7.21
N PRO A 68 -14.33 19.51 -7.83
CA PRO A 68 -14.83 20.89 -7.81
C PRO A 68 -15.18 21.42 -6.42
N ILE A 69 -15.61 20.52 -5.52
CA ILE A 69 -16.01 20.89 -4.14
C ILE A 69 -14.80 21.33 -3.30
N ALA A 70 -13.61 20.87 -3.64
CA ALA A 70 -12.37 21.16 -2.90
C ALA A 70 -11.40 22.05 -3.70
N ASP A 71 -11.76 22.46 -4.92
CA ASP A 71 -10.88 23.13 -5.88
C ASP A 71 -9.49 22.46 -5.98
N PHE A 72 -9.50 21.13 -6.03
CA PHE A 72 -8.30 20.30 -5.92
C PHE A 72 -8.16 19.42 -7.16
N THR A 73 -7.05 19.58 -7.88
CA THR A 73 -6.70 18.73 -9.03
C THR A 73 -5.62 17.74 -8.63
N PHE A 74 -5.76 16.49 -9.05
CA PHE A 74 -4.79 15.45 -8.74
C PHE A 74 -3.43 15.79 -9.36
N PHE A 75 -2.43 15.90 -8.50
CA PHE A 75 -1.08 16.37 -8.81
C PHE A 75 -0.22 15.28 -9.45
N PRO A 76 0.92 15.66 -10.08
CA PRO A 76 1.90 14.68 -10.52
C PRO A 76 2.39 13.82 -9.34
N ALA A 77 2.87 12.62 -9.67
CA ALA A 77 3.48 11.72 -8.70
C ALA A 77 4.71 12.35 -8.01
N THR A 78 4.89 12.06 -6.72
CA THR A 78 6.01 12.54 -5.90
C THR A 78 7.35 12.23 -6.56
N PRO A 79 8.26 13.21 -6.74
CA PRO A 79 9.57 12.97 -7.35
C PRO A 79 10.41 11.98 -6.53
N SER A 80 11.09 11.04 -7.20
CA SER A 80 11.90 10.01 -6.54
C SER A 80 13.40 10.31 -6.53
N ASN A 81 13.85 11.32 -7.27
CA ASN A 81 15.26 11.53 -7.62
C ASN A 81 15.80 12.94 -7.26
N VAL A 82 15.14 13.65 -6.34
CA VAL A 82 15.56 15.00 -5.93
C VAL A 82 16.41 14.95 -4.65
N TYR A 83 15.93 14.29 -3.61
CA TYR A 83 16.62 14.12 -2.33
C TYR A 83 16.43 12.70 -1.79
N PRO A 84 17.34 12.22 -0.91
CA PRO A 84 17.15 10.97 -0.19
C PRO A 84 15.80 10.97 0.54
N THR A 85 14.96 9.98 0.22
CA THR A 85 13.60 9.91 0.72
C THR A 85 13.24 8.48 1.12
N THR A 86 12.47 8.32 2.20
CA THR A 86 11.85 7.04 2.55
C THR A 86 10.34 7.18 2.56
N VAL A 87 9.64 6.33 1.82
CA VAL A 87 8.17 6.34 1.71
C VAL A 87 7.61 5.08 2.34
N TYR A 88 6.70 5.24 3.30
CA TYR A 88 5.96 4.15 3.94
C TYR A 88 4.52 4.10 3.45
N SER A 89 4.09 2.94 2.98
CA SER A 89 2.71 2.64 2.61
C SER A 89 2.23 1.39 3.33
N LEU A 90 0.92 1.30 3.57
CA LEU A 90 0.28 0.09 4.06
C LEU A 90 -0.33 -0.67 2.88
N GLU A 91 -0.16 -1.99 2.86
CA GLU A 91 -0.89 -2.86 1.95
C GLU A 91 -2.40 -2.62 2.13
N TYR A 92 -3.16 -2.55 1.05
CA TYR A 92 -4.58 -2.15 1.04
C TYR A 92 -4.90 -0.71 1.54
N GLY A 93 -3.91 0.13 1.85
CA GLY A 93 -4.10 1.43 2.51
C GLY A 93 -4.93 2.48 1.75
N GLY A 94 -5.28 2.25 0.48
CA GLY A 94 -6.23 3.04 -0.31
C GLY A 94 -5.79 4.46 -0.70
N ILE A 95 -5.11 5.19 0.19
CA ILE A 95 -4.57 6.52 -0.09
C ILE A 95 -3.24 6.42 -0.83
N SER A 96 -2.29 5.65 -0.30
CA SER A 96 -0.95 5.48 -0.88
C SER A 96 -0.76 4.16 -1.62
N ASN A 97 -1.78 3.29 -1.60
CA ASN A 97 -1.80 1.98 -2.25
C ASN A 97 -3.23 1.60 -2.70
N PHE A 98 -3.74 2.34 -3.68
CA PHE A 98 -5.00 2.12 -4.37
C PHE A 98 -4.83 1.08 -5.51
N PRO A 99 -5.84 0.24 -5.76
CA PRO A 99 -5.84 -0.76 -6.84
C PRO A 99 -5.44 -0.16 -8.19
N GLN A 100 -4.68 -0.92 -8.97
CA GLN A 100 -4.33 -0.52 -10.34
C GLN A 100 -5.49 -0.72 -11.30
N TYR A 101 -6.42 -1.63 -11.02
CA TYR A 101 -7.54 -1.98 -11.89
C TYR A 101 -8.89 -1.74 -11.19
N PRO A 102 -9.43 -0.51 -11.23
CA PRO A 102 -10.67 -0.11 -10.54
C PRO A 102 -11.95 -0.71 -11.14
N ILE A 103 -11.83 -1.61 -12.13
CA ILE A 103 -12.96 -2.45 -12.52
C ILE A 103 -13.25 -3.54 -11.48
N ASN A 104 -12.26 -3.82 -10.61
CA ASN A 104 -12.41 -4.75 -9.50
C ASN A 104 -13.04 -4.06 -8.28
N ILE A 105 -14.36 -4.09 -8.23
CA ILE A 105 -15.13 -3.48 -7.14
C ILE A 105 -14.78 -4.06 -5.76
N LEU A 106 -14.35 -5.32 -5.66
CA LEU A 106 -13.91 -5.90 -4.38
C LEU A 106 -12.63 -5.22 -3.89
N ALA A 107 -11.68 -5.00 -4.80
CA ALA A 107 -10.45 -4.29 -4.49
C ALA A 107 -10.73 -2.83 -4.11
N ASP A 108 -11.65 -2.16 -4.81
CA ASP A 108 -12.01 -0.78 -4.53
C ASP A 108 -12.69 -0.64 -3.15
N VAL A 109 -13.64 -1.51 -2.82
CA VAL A 109 -14.29 -1.52 -1.51
C VAL A 109 -13.27 -1.77 -0.41
N ASN A 110 -12.35 -2.71 -0.63
CA ASN A 110 -11.28 -3.00 0.32
C ASN A 110 -10.31 -1.82 0.48
N ALA A 111 -9.98 -1.14 -0.60
CA ALA A 111 -9.13 0.05 -0.58
C ALA A 111 -9.81 1.23 0.12
N VAL A 112 -11.13 1.43 -0.07
CA VAL A 112 -11.89 2.44 0.68
C VAL A 112 -11.92 2.11 2.17
N ALA A 113 -12.17 0.84 2.53
CA ALA A 113 -12.09 0.41 3.92
C ALA A 113 -10.67 0.63 4.49
N GLY A 114 -9.63 0.34 3.72
CA GLY A 114 -8.24 0.60 4.10
C GLY A 114 -7.94 2.09 4.27
N ALA A 115 -8.44 2.95 3.39
CA ALA A 115 -8.30 4.40 3.54
C ALA A 115 -8.98 4.93 4.80
N LEU A 116 -10.10 4.35 5.23
CA LEU A 116 -10.81 4.76 6.44
C LEU A 116 -10.17 4.19 7.71
N ILE A 117 -9.72 2.94 7.67
CA ILE A 117 -9.23 2.20 8.83
C ILE A 117 -7.72 2.38 8.97
N LEU A 118 -6.95 1.92 7.97
CA LEU A 118 -5.50 1.83 8.02
C LEU A 118 -4.82 3.19 7.92
N HIS A 119 -5.35 4.11 7.12
CA HIS A 119 -4.72 5.43 6.94
C HIS A 119 -4.60 6.16 8.28
N SER A 120 -5.58 6.03 9.17
CA SER A 120 -5.54 6.66 10.49
C SER A 120 -4.61 5.95 11.50
N GLN A 121 -4.12 4.75 11.18
CA GLN A 121 -3.35 3.90 12.09
C GLN A 121 -1.83 4.10 12.01
N PHE A 122 -1.31 4.85 11.03
CA PHE A 122 0.13 5.11 10.93
C PHE A 122 0.81 5.55 12.25
N PRO A 123 0.22 6.46 13.07
CA PRO A 123 0.80 6.85 14.36
C PRO A 123 0.83 5.74 15.41
N ALA A 124 0.02 4.69 15.25
CA ALA A 124 -0.10 3.57 16.16
C ALA A 124 0.70 2.33 15.71
N LEU A 125 1.43 2.42 14.58
CA LEU A 125 2.27 1.32 14.11
C LEU A 125 3.36 1.00 15.13
N THR A 126 3.47 -0.28 15.47
CA THR A 126 4.53 -0.74 16.37
C THR A 126 5.85 -0.91 15.59
N PRO A 127 7.00 -0.92 16.27
CA PRO A 127 8.29 -1.21 15.62
C PRO A 127 8.29 -2.53 14.85
N GLU A 128 7.58 -3.55 15.33
CA GLU A 128 7.48 -4.86 14.69
C GLU A 128 6.74 -4.77 13.34
N TRP A 129 5.67 -3.97 13.26
CA TRP A 129 4.96 -3.74 12.00
C TRP A 129 5.84 -3.01 10.99
N VAL A 130 6.57 -1.98 11.43
CA VAL A 130 7.51 -1.27 10.55
C VAL A 130 8.64 -2.20 10.10
N ALA A 131 9.13 -3.07 10.97
CA ALA A 131 10.17 -4.06 10.66
C ALA A 131 9.72 -5.15 9.67
N ALA A 132 8.41 -5.44 9.60
CA ALA A 132 7.83 -6.33 8.60
C ALA A 132 7.75 -5.71 7.19
N GLY A 133 8.10 -4.42 7.06
CA GLY A 133 8.08 -3.69 5.80
C GLY A 133 8.97 -4.33 4.72
N VAL A 134 8.42 -4.44 3.52
CA VAL A 134 9.11 -4.96 2.33
C VAL A 134 9.59 -3.80 1.49
N VAL A 135 10.91 -3.70 1.29
CA VAL A 135 11.52 -2.72 0.38
C VAL A 135 11.12 -3.07 -1.05
N GLN A 136 10.50 -2.11 -1.74
CA GLN A 136 10.04 -2.28 -3.11
C GLN A 136 11.14 -1.97 -4.12
N PRO A 137 11.15 -2.63 -5.29
CA PRO A 137 12.12 -2.35 -6.35
C PRO A 137 11.93 -0.94 -6.91
N VAL A 138 13.02 -0.34 -7.39
CA VAL A 138 13.03 0.99 -8.01
C VAL A 138 13.91 1.01 -9.25
N THR A 139 13.74 2.03 -10.09
CA THR A 139 14.63 2.24 -11.25
C THR A 139 16.02 2.75 -10.82
N PRO A 140 17.08 2.51 -11.64
CA PRO A 140 18.40 3.07 -11.37
C PRO A 140 18.37 4.61 -11.31
N GLY A 141 19.01 5.17 -10.28
CA GLY A 141 19.06 6.63 -10.08
C GLY A 141 17.94 7.18 -9.20
N SER A 142 17.00 6.35 -8.74
CA SER A 142 16.11 6.71 -7.64
C SER A 142 16.92 7.02 -6.37
N LEU A 143 16.57 8.11 -5.70
CA LEU A 143 17.06 8.46 -4.36
C LEU A 143 16.05 8.07 -3.28
N THR A 144 14.99 7.36 -3.64
CA THR A 144 13.87 7.05 -2.76
C THR A 144 13.78 5.57 -2.46
N THR A 145 13.65 5.25 -1.17
CA THR A 145 13.34 3.91 -0.67
C THR A 145 11.85 3.82 -0.41
N TYR A 146 11.17 2.89 -1.07
CA TYR A 146 9.75 2.62 -0.85
C TYR A 146 9.59 1.37 0.00
N ILE A 147 8.83 1.47 1.09
CA ILE A 147 8.58 0.39 2.03
C ILE A 147 7.08 0.13 2.06
N MET A 148 6.68 -1.08 1.66
CA MET A 148 5.32 -1.57 1.78
C MET A 148 5.20 -2.37 3.07
N ILE A 149 4.39 -1.91 4.01
CA ILE A 149 4.09 -2.61 5.25
C ILE A 149 2.93 -3.57 4.98
N PRO A 150 3.12 -4.90 5.09
CA PRO A 150 2.06 -5.86 4.85
C PRO A 150 0.92 -5.73 5.86
N VAL A 151 -0.30 -5.96 5.42
CA VAL A 151 -1.49 -5.96 6.29
C VAL A 151 -2.13 -7.34 6.24
N GLN A 152 -2.26 -7.96 7.42
CA GLN A 152 -2.68 -9.35 7.53
C GLN A 152 -4.13 -9.55 7.16
N ASP A 153 -5.01 -8.64 7.54
CA ASP A 153 -6.45 -8.77 7.28
C ASP A 153 -6.90 -7.82 6.19
N LEU A 154 -7.85 -8.28 5.37
CA LEU A 154 -8.54 -7.40 4.44
C LEU A 154 -9.35 -6.36 5.23
N PRO A 155 -9.09 -5.05 5.08
CA PRO A 155 -9.85 -4.01 5.79
C PRO A 155 -11.37 -4.12 5.61
N MET A 156 -11.86 -4.62 4.46
CA MET A 156 -13.30 -4.81 4.24
C MET A 156 -13.94 -5.87 5.14
N LEU A 157 -13.15 -6.77 5.74
CA LEU A 157 -13.63 -7.81 6.65
C LEU A 157 -13.68 -7.35 8.11
N ALA A 158 -13.16 -6.16 8.44
CA ALA A 158 -13.21 -5.64 9.81
C ALA A 158 -14.63 -5.63 10.42
N PRO A 159 -15.72 -5.27 9.69
CA PRO A 159 -17.07 -5.37 10.24
C PRO A 159 -17.54 -6.80 10.50
N VAL A 160 -17.08 -7.78 9.71
CA VAL A 160 -17.40 -9.20 9.92
C VAL A 160 -16.71 -9.70 11.18
N ARG A 161 -15.42 -9.38 11.34
CA ARG A 161 -14.62 -9.72 12.54
C ARG A 161 -15.19 -9.13 13.83
N ALA A 162 -15.83 -7.97 13.73
CA ALA A 162 -16.47 -7.32 14.87
C ALA A 162 -17.71 -8.07 15.42
N ILE A 163 -18.24 -9.09 14.71
CA ILE A 163 -19.37 -9.90 15.19
C ILE A 163 -18.87 -10.84 16.31
N PRO A 164 -19.42 -10.75 17.54
CA PRO A 164 -18.95 -11.57 18.65
C PRO A 164 -19.07 -13.08 18.38
N PHE A 165 -18.08 -13.84 18.86
CA PHE A 165 -17.99 -15.30 18.84
C PHE A 165 -17.85 -15.98 17.46
N VAL A 166 -18.42 -15.40 16.40
CA VAL A 166 -18.46 -16.01 15.06
C VAL A 166 -17.76 -15.18 13.99
N GLY A 167 -17.43 -13.92 14.28
CA GLY A 167 -16.84 -12.99 13.32
C GLY A 167 -15.46 -13.42 12.84
N GLU A 168 -14.54 -13.74 13.76
CA GLU A 168 -13.18 -14.17 13.40
C GLU A 168 -13.18 -15.46 12.57
N PRO A 169 -13.81 -16.58 13.01
CA PRO A 169 -13.83 -17.80 12.21
C PRO A 169 -14.49 -17.61 10.83
N LEU A 170 -15.54 -16.79 10.74
CA LEU A 170 -16.22 -16.53 9.47
C LEU A 170 -15.34 -15.71 8.52
N ALA A 171 -14.67 -14.68 9.03
CA ALA A 171 -13.78 -13.87 8.22
C ALA A 171 -12.54 -14.67 7.79
N ASP A 172 -11.93 -15.48 8.67
CA ASP A 172 -10.80 -16.35 8.34
C ASP A 172 -11.17 -17.44 7.34
N LEU A 173 -12.41 -17.93 7.38
CA LEU A 173 -12.92 -18.87 6.38
C LEU A 173 -12.92 -18.30 4.96
N ILE A 174 -13.34 -17.04 4.80
CA ILE A 174 -13.53 -16.42 3.48
C ILE A 174 -12.32 -15.60 3.02
N GLN A 175 -11.50 -15.11 3.95
CA GLN A 175 -10.42 -14.17 3.71
C GLN A 175 -9.42 -14.66 2.66
N PRO A 176 -8.91 -15.91 2.67
CA PRO A 176 -7.89 -16.32 1.70
C PRO A 176 -8.39 -16.26 0.25
N ASN A 177 -9.62 -16.69 -0.01
CA ASN A 177 -10.22 -16.55 -1.34
C ASN A 177 -10.53 -15.10 -1.68
N LEU A 178 -11.02 -14.31 -0.72
CA LEU A 178 -11.30 -12.90 -0.94
C LEU A 178 -10.02 -12.11 -1.22
N LYS A 179 -8.88 -12.48 -0.60
CA LYS A 179 -7.57 -11.90 -0.89
C LYS A 179 -7.16 -12.15 -2.33
N VAL A 180 -7.33 -13.36 -2.85
CA VAL A 180 -7.06 -13.65 -4.28
C VAL A 180 -7.87 -12.72 -5.18
N LEU A 181 -9.16 -12.56 -4.88
CA LEU A 181 -10.05 -11.71 -5.68
C LEU A 181 -9.73 -10.21 -5.53
N VAL A 182 -9.38 -9.74 -4.34
CA VAL A 182 -8.98 -8.35 -4.09
C VAL A 182 -7.62 -8.05 -4.75
N ASN A 183 -6.63 -8.92 -4.55
CA ASN A 183 -5.28 -8.76 -5.07
C ASN A 183 -5.27 -8.72 -6.60
N TRP A 184 -6.18 -9.43 -7.25
CA TRP A 184 -6.38 -9.33 -8.71
C TRP A 184 -6.54 -7.87 -9.18
N GLY A 185 -7.20 -7.01 -8.39
CA GLY A 185 -7.35 -5.57 -8.67
C GLY A 185 -6.05 -4.77 -8.56
N TYR A 186 -5.02 -5.33 -7.93
CA TYR A 186 -3.67 -4.80 -7.86
C TYR A 186 -2.75 -5.35 -8.96
N GLY A 187 -3.20 -6.36 -9.73
CA GLY A 187 -2.37 -7.03 -10.74
C GLY A 187 -1.44 -8.09 -10.17
N ASN A 188 -1.75 -8.65 -9.00
CA ASN A 188 -1.00 -9.72 -8.36
C ASN A 188 -1.98 -10.66 -7.63
N LEU A 189 -1.68 -11.94 -7.40
CA LEU A 189 -2.59 -12.82 -6.64
C LEU A 189 -2.17 -13.03 -5.18
N GLU A 190 -0.92 -12.73 -4.85
CA GLU A 190 -0.28 -12.98 -3.56
C GLU A 190 -0.22 -11.71 -2.68
N HIS A 191 -0.19 -10.54 -3.31
CA HIS A 191 0.03 -9.25 -2.66
C HIS A 191 -1.00 -8.20 -3.08
N GLY A 192 -1.45 -7.42 -2.10
CA GLY A 192 -2.39 -6.31 -2.24
C GLY A 192 -1.76 -4.99 -2.68
N TYR A 193 -0.76 -5.04 -3.54
CA TYR A 193 -0.10 -3.88 -4.12
C TYR A 193 0.43 -4.19 -5.52
N SER A 194 0.52 -3.15 -6.35
CA SER A 194 0.94 -3.31 -7.75
C SER A 194 2.41 -3.60 -7.88
N GLN A 195 2.73 -4.45 -8.86
CA GLN A 195 4.09 -4.87 -9.14
C GLN A 195 4.82 -3.87 -10.04
N GLY A 196 6.14 -4.04 -10.17
CA GLY A 196 7.02 -3.15 -10.93
C GLY A 196 7.69 -2.09 -10.05
N PRO A 197 8.48 -1.19 -10.64
CA PRO A 197 9.21 -0.17 -9.89
C PRO A 197 8.28 0.79 -9.15
N ALA A 198 8.51 1.00 -7.86
CA ALA A 198 7.65 1.84 -7.01
C ALA A 198 7.77 3.34 -7.32
N ASP A 199 8.87 3.75 -7.94
CA ASP A 199 9.21 5.13 -8.31
C ASP A 199 8.66 5.56 -9.68
N VAL A 200 8.01 4.65 -10.41
CA VAL A 200 7.43 4.94 -11.74
C VAL A 200 5.94 5.26 -11.60
N PRO A 201 5.49 6.44 -12.08
CA PRO A 201 4.07 6.79 -12.10
C PRO A 201 3.25 5.74 -12.85
N THR A 202 2.37 5.06 -12.12
CA THR A 202 1.58 3.95 -12.65
C THR A 202 0.09 4.34 -12.55
N PRO A 203 -0.54 4.81 -13.64
CA PRO A 203 -1.96 5.18 -13.62
C PRO A 203 -2.87 3.94 -13.53
N ALA A 204 -4.16 4.17 -13.30
CA ALA A 204 -5.17 3.12 -13.37
C ALA A 204 -5.20 2.47 -14.77
N GLY A 205 -5.24 1.14 -14.78
CA GLY A 205 -5.43 0.30 -15.94
C GLY A 205 -6.84 -0.28 -15.99
N LEU A 206 -7.17 -0.95 -17.10
CA LEU A 206 -8.49 -1.54 -17.30
C LEU A 206 -8.57 -3.00 -16.83
N PHE A 207 -7.61 -3.84 -17.24
CA PHE A 207 -7.58 -5.26 -16.88
C PHE A 207 -6.17 -5.73 -16.54
N PRO A 208 -5.98 -6.52 -15.47
CA PRO A 208 -4.71 -7.15 -15.16
C PRO A 208 -4.39 -8.29 -16.13
N ASP A 209 -3.11 -8.47 -16.41
CA ASP A 209 -2.59 -9.61 -17.18
C ASP A 209 -2.36 -10.81 -16.25
N ILE A 210 -3.45 -11.46 -15.84
CA ILE A 210 -3.42 -12.65 -14.98
C ILE A 210 -4.26 -13.75 -15.62
N SER A 211 -3.68 -14.94 -15.72
CA SER A 211 -4.37 -16.12 -16.24
C SER A 211 -5.52 -16.54 -15.33
N VAL A 212 -6.67 -16.85 -15.93
CA VAL A 212 -7.83 -17.42 -15.21
C VAL A 212 -7.47 -18.74 -14.52
N PHE A 213 -6.55 -19.53 -15.09
CA PHE A 213 -6.08 -20.78 -14.46
C PHE A 213 -5.33 -20.51 -13.16
N ASP A 214 -4.53 -19.45 -13.09
CA ASP A 214 -3.81 -19.08 -11.87
C ASP A 214 -4.77 -18.60 -10.79
N VAL A 215 -5.82 -17.85 -11.18
CA VAL A 215 -6.91 -17.45 -10.28
C VAL A 215 -7.60 -18.68 -9.71
N VAL A 216 -8.01 -19.64 -10.55
CA VAL A 216 -8.67 -20.88 -10.09
C VAL A 216 -7.77 -21.68 -9.16
N ALA A 217 -6.48 -21.83 -9.50
CA ALA A 217 -5.53 -22.53 -8.65
C ALA A 217 -5.32 -21.82 -7.30
N ALA A 218 -5.29 -20.48 -7.30
CA ALA A 218 -5.19 -19.68 -6.09
C ALA A 218 -6.45 -19.80 -5.21
N LEU A 219 -7.65 -19.81 -5.80
CA LEU A 219 -8.91 -20.02 -5.08
C LEU A 219 -9.00 -21.43 -4.48
N GLN A 220 -8.46 -22.46 -5.15
CA GLN A 220 -8.40 -23.80 -4.56
C GLN A 220 -7.50 -23.83 -3.32
N ARG A 221 -6.32 -23.21 -3.39
CA ARG A 221 -5.43 -23.07 -2.22
C ARG A 221 -6.07 -22.25 -1.11
N GLY A 222 -6.68 -21.13 -1.45
CA GLY A 222 -7.38 -20.25 -0.51
C GLY A 222 -8.53 -20.96 0.21
N THR A 223 -9.27 -21.84 -0.49
CA THR A 223 -10.34 -22.64 0.14
C THR A 223 -9.79 -23.58 1.22
N VAL A 224 -8.68 -24.27 0.94
CA VAL A 224 -8.04 -25.15 1.93
C VAL A 224 -7.50 -24.33 3.11
N GLN A 225 -6.87 -23.21 2.81
CA GLN A 225 -6.35 -22.31 3.84
C GLN A 225 -7.47 -21.79 4.75
N GLY A 226 -8.54 -21.22 4.18
CA GLY A 226 -9.61 -20.62 4.97
C GLY A 226 -10.31 -21.61 5.88
N VAL A 227 -10.51 -22.85 5.43
CA VAL A 227 -11.05 -23.89 6.32
C VAL A 227 -10.09 -24.22 7.46
N ASN A 228 -8.77 -24.29 7.21
CA ASN A 228 -7.80 -24.53 8.27
C ASN A 228 -7.74 -23.36 9.27
N ASP A 229 -7.76 -22.13 8.79
CA ASP A 229 -7.70 -20.92 9.63
C ASP A 229 -8.96 -20.84 10.52
N ALA A 230 -10.15 -21.02 9.93
CA ALA A 230 -11.41 -21.05 10.68
C ALA A 230 -11.50 -22.19 11.70
N LEU A 231 -10.93 -23.37 11.40
CA LEU A 231 -10.84 -24.48 12.37
C LEU A 231 -9.91 -24.13 13.53
N ALA A 232 -8.78 -23.47 13.24
CA ALA A 232 -7.82 -23.06 14.26
C ALA A 232 -8.46 -22.06 15.26
N ASP A 233 -9.27 -21.12 14.78
CA ASP A 233 -9.96 -20.14 15.62
C ASP A 233 -10.92 -20.77 16.64
N VAL A 234 -11.49 -21.93 16.31
CA VAL A 234 -12.40 -22.67 17.20
C VAL A 234 -11.70 -23.82 17.95
N GLY A 235 -10.37 -23.89 17.88
CA GLY A 235 -9.55 -24.89 18.58
C GLY A 235 -9.62 -26.30 17.97
N LEU A 236 -9.98 -26.43 16.69
CA LEU A 236 -10.04 -27.69 15.97
C LEU A 236 -8.77 -27.94 15.12
N PRO A 237 -8.37 -29.21 14.92
CA PRO A 237 -7.22 -29.54 14.10
C PRO A 237 -7.48 -29.30 12.60
N PRO A 238 -6.42 -29.13 11.78
CA PRO A 238 -6.55 -28.81 10.36
C PRO A 238 -7.21 -29.93 9.55
N LEU A 239 -7.70 -29.61 8.35
CA LEU A 239 -8.38 -30.53 7.42
C LEU A 239 -7.66 -31.86 7.21
N SER A 240 -6.33 -31.83 7.16
CA SER A 240 -5.49 -33.04 6.97
C SER A 240 -5.64 -34.07 8.08
N SER A 241 -6.09 -33.67 9.27
CA SER A 241 -6.35 -34.58 10.40
C SER A 241 -7.64 -35.39 10.27
N TRP A 242 -8.56 -34.94 9.41
CA TRP A 242 -9.89 -35.54 9.23
C TRP A 242 -9.97 -36.45 7.99
N LEU A 243 -9.00 -36.34 7.08
CA LEU A 243 -8.93 -37.19 5.89
C LEU A 243 -8.35 -38.56 6.26
N PRO A 244 -8.89 -39.66 5.68
CA PRO A 244 -8.29 -40.97 5.84
C PRO A 244 -6.83 -40.94 5.38
N ARG A 245 -5.90 -41.44 6.20
CA ARG A 245 -4.54 -41.73 5.71
C ARG A 245 -4.67 -42.90 4.74
N LEU A 246 -4.48 -42.65 3.45
CA LEU A 246 -4.32 -43.73 2.49
C LEU A 246 -3.06 -44.53 2.88
N PRO A 247 -3.10 -45.87 2.81
CA PRO A 247 -1.97 -46.73 3.14
C PRO A 247 -0.77 -46.50 2.22
#